data_AF-A0A2N1TCL6-F1
#
_entry.id   AF-A0A2N1TCL6-F1
#
_cell.length_a   1.000
_cell.length_b   1.000
_cell.length_c   1.000
_cell.angle_alpha   90.00
_cell.angle_beta   90.00
_cell.angle_gamma   90.00
#
_symmetry.space_group_name_H-M   'P 1'
#
loop_
_entity.id
_entity.type
_entity.pdbx_description
1 polymer ?
#
loop_
_entity_poly.entity_id
_entity_poly.type
_entity_poly.pdbx_seq_one_letter_code
_entity_poly.pdbx_strand_id
1 'polypeptide(L)'
;MGVKKVFYWFTQYVDGRERKVAKFFVKASRGSGIFTLRRHLLELMQSDLIVLTLWVERNFKGYRYLKSKRRRRKLYKVRDVLVADFEGFVGDVELSKRKYMEKIMEYLRVGGRYHYLETSTFCNLIRNPAVEGLEGDCNQIVTLYIYLYSLRFSIEDLKIKLLEGHVCLHFDSRDIEATRGEYVDYADFKAMLGVEEIVVLNILDLHDFREEVVDVGAIDLLDSAEFCYKFGSLREVVAANLKVAYHNFALYRAKNNDFKEAILFAKKVKDRELLRNIYLKAVRYFVDKKAYSKAYEFAKTLQDGEWIDHIGRLQIKGKIGRGQFDAALKIARRNGTAELVNAVYGAQYNYFLTRVKSGKLGPKSRRDLIFKMSKLLSKMGRHEDARKLVRELK
;
A
#
# COMPACT_ATOMS: atom_id res chain seq x y z
N MET A 1 30.99 6.29 27.43
CA MET A 1 29.95 5.71 26.55
C MET A 1 29.07 6.85 26.04
N GLY A 2 29.23 7.31 24.78
CA GLY A 2 28.67 8.58 24.33
C GLY A 2 27.13 8.62 24.28
N VAL A 3 26.53 9.78 24.60
CA VAL A 3 25.09 10.08 24.63
C VAL A 3 24.32 9.56 23.39
N LYS A 4 24.95 9.54 22.22
CA LYS A 4 24.39 8.97 20.98
C LYS A 4 24.08 7.46 21.09
N LYS A 5 24.89 6.65 21.79
CA LYS A 5 24.65 5.20 21.94
C LYS A 5 23.43 4.90 22.82
N VAL A 6 23.15 5.74 23.81
CA VAL A 6 21.97 5.61 24.70
C VAL A 6 20.68 5.95 23.96
N PHE A 7 20.70 6.99 23.11
CA PHE A 7 19.52 7.38 22.33
C PHE A 7 18.99 6.23 21.46
N TYR A 8 19.88 5.49 20.79
CA TYR A 8 19.43 4.42 19.89
C TYR A 8 18.76 3.26 20.62
N TRP A 9 19.02 3.01 21.92
CA TRP A 9 18.36 1.92 22.66
C TRP A 9 16.84 2.00 22.59
N PHE A 10 16.27 3.21 22.68
CA PHE A 10 14.83 3.46 22.66
C PHE A 10 14.23 3.65 21.26
N THR A 11 15.04 3.56 20.20
CA THR A 11 14.55 3.66 18.81
C THR A 11 14.42 2.30 18.15
N GLN A 12 13.58 2.22 17.10
CA GLN A 12 13.49 1.04 16.23
C GLN A 12 14.77 0.77 15.40
N TYR A 13 15.67 1.76 15.29
CA TYR A 13 16.90 1.67 14.49
C TYR A 13 18.07 1.12 15.32
N VAL A 14 18.94 0.34 14.70
CA VAL A 14 20.17 -0.18 15.30
C VAL A 14 21.17 0.95 15.53
N ASP A 15 21.36 1.82 14.53
CA ASP A 15 22.30 2.95 14.55
C ASP A 15 21.89 4.11 13.61
N GLY A 16 22.80 5.07 13.42
CA GLY A 16 22.59 6.23 12.56
C GLY A 16 22.53 5.93 11.06
N ARG A 17 23.18 4.87 10.58
CA ARG A 17 23.20 4.46 9.17
C ARG A 17 21.82 3.97 8.77
N GLU A 18 21.26 3.05 9.55
CA GLU A 18 19.90 2.53 9.33
C GLU A 18 18.84 3.64 9.41
N ARG A 19 19.00 4.60 10.35
CA ARG A 19 18.13 5.78 10.44
C ARG A 19 18.23 6.68 9.20
N LYS A 20 19.42 6.84 8.61
CA LYS A 20 19.63 7.65 7.39
C LYS A 20 18.88 7.02 6.21
N VAL A 21 18.97 5.70 6.05
CA VAL A 21 18.20 4.94 5.05
C VAL A 21 16.69 5.11 5.26
N ALA A 22 16.20 4.93 6.48
CA ALA A 22 14.76 5.09 6.76
C ALA A 22 14.26 6.50 6.42
N LYS A 23 15.02 7.55 6.76
CA LYS A 23 14.68 8.94 6.42
C LYS A 23 14.64 9.18 4.92
N PHE A 24 15.49 8.51 4.15
CA PHE A 24 15.49 8.61 2.70
C PHE A 24 14.20 8.06 2.09
N PHE A 25 13.76 6.87 2.47
CA PHE A 25 12.51 6.29 1.96
C PHE A 25 11.28 7.13 2.33
N VAL A 26 11.23 7.69 3.55
CA VAL A 26 10.16 8.64 3.95
C VAL A 26 10.16 9.92 3.10
N LYS A 27 11.33 10.39 2.63
CA LYS A 27 11.40 11.54 1.71
C LYS A 27 11.05 11.15 0.28
N ALA A 28 11.43 9.95 -0.15
CA ALA A 28 11.18 9.45 -1.50
C ALA A 28 9.68 9.39 -1.81
N SER A 29 8.85 9.02 -0.82
CA SER A 29 7.38 8.99 -0.93
C SER A 29 6.71 10.37 -0.92
N ARG A 30 7.40 11.43 -0.46
CA ARG A 30 6.83 12.79 -0.32
C ARG A 30 7.06 13.71 -1.53
N GLY A 31 7.30 13.14 -2.72
CA GLY A 31 7.33 13.94 -3.96
C GLY A 31 8.61 14.75 -4.21
N SER A 32 9.75 14.39 -3.59
CA SER A 32 11.03 15.01 -3.95
C SER A 32 11.39 14.75 -5.43
N GLY A 33 12.08 15.69 -6.07
CA GLY A 33 12.53 15.56 -7.46
C GLY A 33 13.43 14.34 -7.67
N ILE A 34 13.25 13.64 -8.81
CA ILE A 34 13.93 12.37 -9.09
C ILE A 34 15.46 12.50 -9.07
N PHE A 35 16.00 13.59 -9.62
CA PHE A 35 17.44 13.84 -9.68
C PHE A 35 18.07 13.90 -8.27
N THR A 36 17.50 14.71 -7.38
CA THR A 36 17.96 14.83 -5.99
C THR A 36 17.87 13.51 -5.25
N LEU A 37 16.80 12.75 -5.48
CA LEU A 37 16.60 11.45 -4.87
C LEU A 37 17.60 10.40 -5.37
N ARG A 38 17.91 10.38 -6.68
CA ARG A 38 18.91 9.47 -7.26
C ARG A 38 20.29 9.74 -6.67
N ARG A 39 20.68 11.01 -6.55
CA ARG A 39 21.94 11.39 -5.89
C ARG A 39 21.99 10.92 -4.43
N HIS A 40 20.93 11.16 -3.65
CA HIS A 40 20.89 10.68 -2.26
C HIS A 40 20.90 9.14 -2.16
N LEU A 41 20.32 8.43 -3.12
CA LEU A 41 20.38 6.97 -3.17
C LEU A 41 21.82 6.51 -3.40
N LEU A 42 22.51 7.08 -4.39
CA LEU A 42 23.92 6.82 -4.66
C LEU A 42 24.81 7.12 -3.44
N GLU A 43 24.58 8.24 -2.75
CA GLU A 43 25.28 8.57 -1.50
C GLU A 43 25.06 7.51 -0.39
N LEU A 44 23.85 6.95 -0.29
CA LEU A 44 23.56 5.88 0.66
C LEU A 44 24.27 4.59 0.26
N MET A 45 24.21 4.22 -1.01
CA MET A 45 24.86 3.03 -1.55
C MET A 45 26.38 3.10 -1.37
N GLN A 46 27.00 4.23 -1.73
CA GLN A 46 28.44 4.49 -1.55
C GLN A 46 28.84 4.38 -0.09
N SER A 47 27.98 4.89 0.82
CA SER A 47 28.30 4.84 2.25
C SER A 47 28.17 3.43 2.83
N ASP A 48 27.12 2.69 2.46
CA ASP A 48 26.78 1.42 3.08
C ASP A 48 25.66 0.64 2.37
N LEU A 49 25.97 0.08 1.19
CA LEU A 49 25.00 -0.70 0.44
C LEU A 49 24.45 -1.91 1.22
N ILE A 50 25.25 -2.56 2.08
CA ILE A 50 24.77 -3.68 2.91
C ILE A 50 23.65 -3.23 3.87
N VAL A 51 23.80 -2.10 4.56
CA VAL A 51 22.75 -1.59 5.46
C VAL A 51 21.50 -1.21 4.68
N LEU A 52 21.66 -0.62 3.50
CA LEU A 52 20.56 -0.30 2.61
C LEU A 52 19.79 -1.56 2.18
N THR A 53 20.48 -2.59 1.70
CA THR A 53 19.89 -3.86 1.24
C THR A 53 19.18 -4.59 2.38
N LEU A 54 19.80 -4.72 3.55
CA LEU A 54 19.15 -5.33 4.72
C LEU A 54 17.94 -4.53 5.21
N TRP A 55 17.95 -3.20 5.03
CA TRP A 55 16.78 -2.38 5.31
C TRP A 55 15.66 -2.65 4.31
N VAL A 56 15.97 -2.70 3.02
CA VAL A 56 15.03 -3.01 1.94
C VAL A 56 14.38 -4.38 2.17
N GLU A 57 15.17 -5.42 2.41
CA GLU A 57 14.67 -6.77 2.68
C GLU A 57 13.72 -6.80 3.88
N ARG A 58 14.05 -6.10 4.97
CA ARG A 58 13.20 -6.07 6.16
C ARG A 58 11.83 -5.43 5.91
N ASN A 59 11.82 -4.30 5.22
CA ASN A 59 10.61 -3.47 5.09
C ASN A 59 9.76 -3.88 3.89
N PHE A 60 10.37 -4.39 2.81
CA PHE A 60 9.68 -4.71 1.57
C PHE A 60 9.60 -6.20 1.26
N LYS A 61 10.57 -7.02 1.70
CA LYS A 61 10.48 -8.49 1.60
C LYS A 61 9.88 -9.15 2.86
N GLY A 62 9.83 -8.43 3.98
CA GLY A 62 9.17 -8.91 5.18
C GLY A 62 9.90 -10.04 5.92
N TYR A 63 11.19 -10.28 5.68
CA TYR A 63 11.91 -11.37 6.34
C TYR A 63 11.87 -11.25 7.87
N ARG A 64 11.38 -12.32 8.53
CA ARG A 64 11.11 -12.34 9.97
C ARG A 64 12.37 -12.16 10.81
N TYR A 65 13.49 -12.75 10.38
CA TYR A 65 14.76 -12.64 11.11
C TYR A 65 15.27 -11.18 11.21
N LEU A 66 14.88 -10.31 10.27
CA LEU A 66 15.25 -8.89 10.28
C LEU A 66 14.37 -8.03 11.19
N LYS A 67 13.25 -8.54 11.72
CA LYS A 67 12.42 -7.77 12.68
C LYS A 67 13.17 -7.51 13.99
N SER A 68 13.99 -8.45 14.44
CA SER A 68 14.78 -8.31 15.66
C SER A 68 15.95 -7.34 15.47
N LYS A 69 15.93 -6.24 16.24
CA LYS A 69 17.04 -5.28 16.30
C LYS A 69 18.36 -5.92 16.74
N ARG A 70 18.30 -6.92 17.63
CA ARG A 70 19.48 -7.68 18.08
C ARG A 70 20.09 -8.47 16.91
N ARG A 71 19.25 -9.11 16.09
CA ARG A 71 19.70 -9.87 14.91
C ARG A 71 20.33 -8.94 13.87
N ARG A 72 19.69 -7.81 13.54
CA ARG A 72 20.27 -6.80 12.63
C ARG A 72 21.61 -6.27 13.13
N ARG A 73 21.74 -5.98 14.43
CA ARG A 73 23.01 -5.58 15.03
C ARG A 73 24.09 -6.65 14.89
N LYS A 74 23.73 -7.94 14.98
CA LYS A 74 24.68 -9.04 14.72
C LYS A 74 25.14 -9.02 13.26
N LEU A 75 24.22 -8.90 12.29
CA LEU A 75 24.56 -8.81 10.86
C LEU A 75 25.48 -7.62 10.55
N TYR A 76 25.24 -6.46 11.16
CA TYR A 76 26.11 -5.29 10.95
C TYR A 76 27.52 -5.52 11.47
N LYS A 77 27.69 -6.25 12.59
CA LYS A 77 29.01 -6.66 13.08
C LYS A 77 29.67 -7.70 12.18
N VAL A 78 28.90 -8.66 11.65
CA VAL A 78 29.41 -9.67 10.71
C VAL A 78 29.89 -9.00 9.42
N ARG A 79 29.18 -7.97 8.95
CA ARG A 79 29.67 -7.13 7.85
C ARG A 79 31.04 -6.51 8.17
N ASP A 80 31.25 -6.00 9.39
CA ASP A 80 32.55 -5.40 9.73
C ASP A 80 33.68 -6.46 9.69
N VAL A 81 33.36 -7.71 10.05
CA VAL A 81 34.28 -8.86 9.92
C VAL A 81 34.53 -9.23 8.46
N LEU A 82 33.49 -9.29 7.63
CA LEU A 82 33.62 -9.53 6.17
C LEU A 82 34.54 -8.49 5.52
N VAL A 83 34.35 -7.21 5.86
CA VAL A 83 35.20 -6.11 5.34
C VAL A 83 36.65 -6.27 5.79
N ALA A 84 36.89 -6.60 7.07
CA ALA A 84 38.24 -6.80 7.57
C ALA A 84 38.93 -8.01 6.93
N ASP A 85 38.21 -9.12 6.69
CA ASP A 85 38.73 -10.29 5.99
C ASP A 85 39.08 -9.96 4.54
N PHE A 86 38.20 -9.25 3.82
CA PHE A 86 38.45 -8.83 2.45
C PHE A 86 39.62 -7.85 2.34
N GLU A 87 39.67 -6.80 3.16
CA GLU A 87 40.78 -5.84 3.14
C GLU A 87 42.11 -6.51 3.55
N GLY A 88 42.07 -7.48 4.48
CA GLY A 88 43.22 -8.33 4.80
C GLY A 88 43.67 -9.20 3.62
N PHE A 89 42.74 -9.73 2.84
CA PHE A 89 43.03 -10.47 1.60
C PHE A 89 43.63 -9.58 0.51
N VAL A 90 43.14 -8.34 0.37
CA VAL A 90 43.68 -7.35 -0.58
C VAL A 90 45.09 -6.91 -0.16
N GLY A 91 45.31 -6.74 1.14
CA GLY A 91 46.55 -6.21 1.70
C GLY A 91 46.64 -4.67 1.63
N ASP A 92 47.69 -4.15 2.26
CA ASP A 92 47.98 -2.70 2.33
C ASP A 92 48.76 -2.24 1.09
N VAL A 93 48.12 -2.37 -0.06
CA VAL A 93 48.68 -1.95 -1.36
C VAL A 93 47.71 -1.00 -2.02
N GLU A 94 48.23 0.11 -2.55
CA GLU A 94 47.47 1.00 -3.42
C GLU A 94 47.27 0.31 -4.77
N LEU A 95 46.03 -0.09 -5.05
CA LEU A 95 45.65 -0.79 -6.28
C LEU A 95 44.91 0.17 -7.21
N SER A 96 45.14 0.04 -8.51
CA SER A 96 44.28 0.70 -9.50
C SER A 96 42.85 0.14 -9.42
N LYS A 97 41.85 0.90 -9.91
CA LYS A 97 40.44 0.47 -9.98
C LYS A 97 40.28 -0.94 -10.55
N ARG A 98 40.98 -1.22 -11.66
CA ARG A 98 40.96 -2.54 -12.32
C ARG A 98 41.57 -3.64 -11.46
N LYS A 99 42.72 -3.40 -10.84
CA LYS A 99 43.36 -4.39 -9.95
C LYS A 99 42.54 -4.67 -8.70
N TYR A 100 41.88 -3.66 -8.15
CA TYR A 100 40.97 -3.86 -7.03
C TYR A 100 39.73 -4.66 -7.42
N MET A 101 39.14 -4.41 -8.60
CA MET A 101 38.04 -5.23 -9.11
C MET A 101 38.46 -6.68 -9.33
N GLU A 102 39.64 -6.92 -9.91
CA GLU A 102 40.21 -8.27 -10.04
C GLU A 102 40.37 -8.96 -8.69
N LYS A 103 40.74 -8.22 -7.63
CA LYS A 103 40.80 -8.77 -6.26
C LYS A 103 39.42 -9.10 -5.69
N ILE A 104 38.39 -8.30 -5.97
CA ILE A 104 37.00 -8.65 -5.60
C ILE A 104 36.59 -9.94 -6.31
N MET A 105 36.87 -10.05 -7.62
CA MET A 105 36.57 -11.25 -8.41
C MET A 105 37.29 -12.49 -7.88
N GLU A 106 38.56 -12.37 -7.53
CA GLU A 106 39.37 -13.45 -6.95
C GLU A 106 38.81 -13.88 -5.58
N TYR A 107 38.45 -12.91 -4.73
CA TYR A 107 37.90 -13.16 -3.40
C TYR A 107 36.54 -13.87 -3.44
N LEU A 108 35.68 -13.48 -4.38
CA LEU A 108 34.32 -13.98 -4.57
C LEU A 108 34.20 -15.07 -5.65
N ARG A 109 35.31 -15.66 -6.08
CA ARG A 109 35.31 -16.74 -7.07
C ARG A 109 34.51 -17.94 -6.56
N VAL A 110 33.66 -18.50 -7.43
CA VAL A 110 32.85 -19.68 -7.08
C VAL A 110 33.72 -20.88 -6.73
N GLY A 111 33.28 -21.63 -5.72
CA GLY A 111 34.00 -22.80 -5.21
C GLY A 111 35.10 -22.46 -4.21
N GLY A 112 35.38 -21.16 -4.01
CA GLY A 112 36.19 -20.65 -2.91
C GLY A 112 35.33 -20.31 -1.69
N ARG A 113 35.31 -19.02 -1.31
CA ARG A 113 34.48 -18.52 -0.20
C ARG A 113 33.00 -18.40 -0.56
N TYR A 114 32.68 -18.34 -1.85
CA TYR A 114 31.34 -18.08 -2.34
C TYR A 114 30.75 -19.27 -3.10
N HIS A 115 29.47 -19.51 -2.85
CA HIS A 115 28.65 -20.49 -3.56
C HIS A 115 27.38 -19.82 -4.08
N TYR A 116 27.10 -20.03 -5.37
CA TYR A 116 25.85 -19.57 -5.96
C TYR A 116 24.68 -20.39 -5.42
N LEU A 117 23.64 -19.69 -4.96
CA LEU A 117 22.41 -20.28 -4.47
C LEU A 117 21.23 -19.43 -4.92
N GLU A 118 20.47 -19.95 -5.88
CA GLU A 118 19.29 -19.27 -6.41
C GLU A 118 18.29 -18.96 -5.29
N THR A 119 17.64 -17.80 -5.39
CA THR A 119 16.66 -17.29 -4.41
C THR A 119 17.19 -17.20 -2.98
N SER A 120 18.52 -17.16 -2.74
CA SER A 120 19.07 -16.99 -1.38
C SER A 120 18.58 -15.67 -0.76
N THR A 121 18.85 -15.42 0.52
CA THR A 121 18.71 -14.08 1.10
C THR A 121 20.07 -13.44 1.31
N PHE A 122 20.09 -12.11 1.35
CA PHE A 122 21.33 -11.38 1.54
C PHE A 122 21.99 -11.72 2.89
N CYS A 123 21.24 -12.21 3.88
CA CYS A 123 21.83 -12.63 5.16
C CYS A 123 22.74 -13.86 5.05
N ASN A 124 22.54 -14.72 4.05
CA ASN A 124 23.44 -15.85 3.77
C ASN A 124 24.75 -15.39 3.11
N LEU A 125 24.74 -14.20 2.51
CA LEU A 125 25.93 -13.55 1.96
C LEU A 125 26.67 -12.68 2.99
N ILE A 126 25.99 -12.25 4.07
CA ILE A 126 26.59 -11.54 5.20
C ILE A 126 26.94 -12.51 6.33
N ARG A 127 27.97 -13.33 6.08
CA ARG A 127 28.54 -14.32 7.02
C ARG A 127 30.01 -14.04 7.30
N ASN A 128 30.58 -14.78 8.26
CA ASN A 128 32.02 -14.72 8.50
C ASN A 128 32.74 -15.66 7.51
N PRO A 129 33.43 -15.15 6.48
CA PRO A 129 34.06 -15.96 5.43
C PRO A 129 35.17 -16.90 5.93
N ALA A 130 35.73 -16.64 7.12
CA ALA A 130 36.75 -17.50 7.73
C ALA A 130 36.16 -18.75 8.39
N VAL A 131 34.83 -18.80 8.59
CA VAL A 131 34.14 -19.87 9.34
C VAL A 131 33.00 -20.47 8.54
N GLU A 132 32.36 -19.68 7.68
CA GLU A 132 31.14 -20.04 6.94
C GLU A 132 31.29 -19.62 5.47
N GLY A 133 30.77 -20.43 4.55
CA GLY A 133 30.65 -20.07 3.15
C GLY A 133 29.63 -18.95 2.94
N LEU A 134 29.92 -18.05 2.00
CA LEU A 134 29.04 -16.99 1.54
C LEU A 134 28.10 -17.57 0.47
N GLU A 135 26.79 -17.39 0.64
CA GLU A 135 25.80 -17.92 -0.30
C GLU A 135 24.87 -16.81 -0.78
N GLY A 136 24.67 -16.70 -2.09
CA GLY A 136 23.84 -15.64 -2.67
C GLY A 136 23.35 -15.97 -4.07
N ASP A 137 22.30 -15.26 -4.49
CA ASP A 137 21.86 -15.25 -5.88
C ASP A 137 22.59 -14.18 -6.72
N CYS A 138 22.19 -14.02 -7.99
CA CYS A 138 22.81 -13.07 -8.92
C CYS A 138 22.69 -11.60 -8.47
N ASN A 139 21.52 -11.17 -7.99
CA ASN A 139 21.32 -9.80 -7.53
C ASN A 139 22.14 -9.51 -6.27
N GLN A 140 22.21 -10.48 -5.37
CA GLN A 140 22.92 -10.37 -4.10
C GLN A 140 24.42 -10.34 -4.27
N ILE A 141 24.98 -11.20 -5.12
CA ILE A 141 26.42 -11.19 -5.34
C ILE A 141 26.85 -9.91 -6.05
N VAL A 142 26.09 -9.42 -7.04
CA VAL A 142 26.34 -8.10 -7.66
C VAL A 142 26.28 -6.98 -6.61
N THR A 143 25.32 -7.04 -5.68
CA THR A 143 25.24 -6.10 -4.55
C THR A 143 26.50 -6.13 -3.68
N LEU A 144 27.06 -7.30 -3.40
CA LEU A 144 28.31 -7.41 -2.63
C LEU A 144 29.52 -6.90 -3.40
N TYR A 145 29.62 -7.16 -4.71
CA TYR A 145 30.68 -6.58 -5.56
C TYR A 145 30.67 -5.05 -5.51
N ILE A 146 29.50 -4.43 -5.68
CA ILE A 146 29.33 -2.98 -5.60
C ILE A 146 29.77 -2.46 -4.23
N TYR A 147 29.37 -3.16 -3.16
CA TYR A 147 29.75 -2.78 -1.80
C TYR A 147 31.25 -2.87 -1.53
N LEU A 148 31.91 -3.96 -1.93
CA LEU A 148 33.35 -4.10 -1.75
C LEU A 148 34.10 -3.06 -2.60
N TYR A 149 33.66 -2.79 -3.82
CA TYR A 149 34.23 -1.73 -4.66
C TYR A 149 34.09 -0.34 -4.02
N SER A 150 32.95 -0.08 -3.35
CA SER A 150 32.67 1.20 -2.69
C SER A 150 33.59 1.51 -1.50
N LEU A 151 34.36 0.54 -1.01
CA LEU A 151 35.32 0.74 0.08
C LEU A 151 36.50 1.63 -0.35
N ARG A 152 36.86 1.63 -1.64
CA ARG A 152 38.00 2.40 -2.16
C ARG A 152 37.64 3.34 -3.32
N PHE A 153 36.60 3.05 -4.09
CA PHE A 153 36.28 3.78 -5.32
C PHE A 153 34.81 4.21 -5.41
N SER A 154 34.51 5.09 -6.36
CA SER A 154 33.14 5.57 -6.60
C SER A 154 32.31 4.50 -7.29
N ILE A 155 31.18 4.11 -6.72
CA ILE A 155 30.25 3.15 -7.34
C ILE A 155 29.68 3.65 -8.66
N GLU A 156 29.75 4.94 -8.96
CA GLU A 156 29.34 5.51 -10.24
C GLU A 156 30.26 5.08 -11.39
N ASP A 157 31.44 4.51 -11.10
CA ASP A 157 32.27 3.80 -12.08
C ASP A 157 31.62 2.51 -12.60
N LEU A 158 30.62 2.00 -11.86
CA LEU A 158 29.96 0.72 -12.12
C LEU A 158 28.63 0.94 -12.82
N LYS A 159 28.27 -0.02 -13.67
CA LYS A 159 26.94 -0.14 -14.27
C LYS A 159 26.42 -1.54 -14.07
N ILE A 160 25.12 -1.70 -14.31
CA ILE A 160 24.46 -3.00 -14.31
C ILE A 160 24.03 -3.31 -15.72
N LYS A 161 24.37 -4.50 -16.21
CA LYS A 161 23.89 -5.00 -17.49
C LYS A 161 22.82 -6.07 -17.21
N LEU A 162 21.61 -5.81 -17.70
CA LEU A 162 20.48 -6.72 -17.59
C LEU A 162 20.49 -7.69 -18.76
N LEU A 163 20.62 -8.98 -18.44
CA LEU A 163 20.51 -10.08 -19.39
C LEU A 163 19.11 -10.72 -19.28
N GLU A 164 18.85 -11.73 -20.09
CA GLU A 164 17.65 -12.55 -19.90
C GLU A 164 17.77 -13.41 -18.64
N GLY A 165 16.90 -13.17 -17.66
CA GLY A 165 16.86 -13.93 -16.39
C GLY A 165 18.06 -13.69 -15.46
N HIS A 166 18.96 -12.77 -15.79
CA HIS A 166 20.23 -12.62 -15.08
C HIS A 166 20.70 -11.17 -15.05
N VAL A 167 21.53 -10.83 -14.06
CA VAL A 167 22.16 -9.51 -13.91
C VAL A 167 23.67 -9.66 -13.75
N CYS A 168 24.43 -8.90 -14.52
CA CYS A 168 25.87 -8.83 -14.37
C CYS A 168 26.34 -7.40 -14.11
N LEU A 169 27.55 -7.28 -13.55
CA LEU A 169 28.18 -5.98 -13.31
C LEU A 169 28.96 -5.57 -14.55
N HIS A 170 28.89 -4.30 -14.94
CA HIS A 170 29.68 -3.77 -16.04
C HIS A 170 30.68 -2.74 -15.52
N PHE A 171 31.95 -2.92 -15.86
CA PHE A 171 33.06 -2.11 -15.39
C PHE A 171 34.14 -2.02 -16.48
N ASP A 172 34.60 -0.80 -16.79
CA ASP A 172 35.72 -0.55 -17.71
C ASP A 172 35.55 -1.25 -19.07
N SER A 173 34.36 -1.11 -19.67
CA SER A 173 33.96 -1.71 -20.95
C SER A 173 33.95 -3.24 -20.97
N ARG A 174 33.92 -3.89 -19.81
CA ARG A 174 33.84 -5.35 -19.67
C ARG A 174 32.68 -5.74 -18.76
N ASP A 175 32.08 -6.89 -19.04
CA ASP A 175 31.09 -7.46 -18.12
C ASP A 175 31.77 -8.43 -17.17
N ILE A 176 31.31 -8.42 -15.93
CA ILE A 176 31.74 -9.29 -14.85
C ILE A 176 30.56 -10.17 -14.51
N GLU A 177 30.70 -11.45 -14.83
CA GLU A 177 29.80 -12.48 -14.38
C GLU A 177 30.06 -12.75 -12.91
N ALA A 178 29.37 -11.99 -12.05
CA ALA A 178 29.61 -11.98 -10.61
C ALA A 178 29.32 -13.35 -9.97
N THR A 179 28.46 -14.17 -10.58
CA THR A 179 28.22 -15.53 -10.10
C THR A 179 29.36 -16.50 -10.38
N ARG A 180 30.32 -16.16 -11.24
CA ARG A 180 31.53 -16.96 -11.51
C ARG A 180 32.81 -16.27 -11.06
N GLY A 181 32.81 -14.94 -11.01
CA GLY A 181 34.01 -14.13 -10.77
C GLY A 181 34.90 -14.03 -12.01
N GLU A 182 34.29 -13.92 -13.19
CA GLU A 182 35.00 -13.94 -14.48
C GLU A 182 34.56 -12.76 -15.37
N TYR A 183 35.46 -12.33 -16.25
CA TYR A 183 35.08 -11.41 -17.34
C TYR A 183 34.41 -12.20 -18.45
N VAL A 184 33.26 -11.73 -18.89
CA VAL A 184 32.50 -12.30 -20.01
C VAL A 184 32.12 -11.16 -20.94
N ASP A 185 32.06 -11.42 -22.24
CA ASP A 185 31.58 -10.46 -23.22
C ASP A 185 30.16 -10.84 -23.66
N TYR A 186 29.16 -10.24 -23.00
CA TYR A 186 27.76 -10.48 -23.36
C TYR A 186 27.34 -9.53 -24.46
N ALA A 187 27.24 -10.06 -25.68
CA ALA A 187 26.74 -9.34 -26.86
C ALA A 187 25.24 -9.03 -26.75
N ASP A 188 24.44 -10.01 -26.29
CA ASP A 188 22.99 -9.89 -26.16
C ASP A 188 22.62 -9.45 -24.74
N PHE A 189 21.98 -8.28 -24.63
CA PHE A 189 21.49 -7.76 -23.35
C PHE A 189 20.24 -6.90 -23.53
N LYS A 190 19.41 -6.82 -22.48
CA LYS A 190 18.16 -6.04 -22.48
C LYS A 190 18.40 -4.57 -22.27
N ALA A 191 19.28 -4.23 -21.33
CA ALA A 191 19.61 -2.84 -21.00
C ALA A 191 20.94 -2.72 -20.24
N MET A 192 21.57 -1.55 -20.36
CA MET A 192 22.68 -1.14 -19.51
C MET A 192 22.24 0.05 -18.66
N LEU A 193 22.30 -0.10 -17.35
CA LEU A 193 21.67 0.78 -16.37
C LEU A 193 22.68 1.28 -15.34
N GLY A 194 22.34 2.36 -14.65
CA GLY A 194 23.12 2.84 -13.50
C GLY A 194 23.10 1.84 -12.35
N VAL A 195 24.13 1.87 -11.52
CA VAL A 195 24.32 0.92 -10.40
C VAL A 195 23.17 0.92 -9.40
N GLU A 196 22.47 2.03 -9.24
CA GLU A 196 21.32 2.19 -8.36
C GLU A 196 20.10 1.34 -8.75
N GLU A 197 20.03 0.83 -9.98
CA GLU A 197 18.98 -0.11 -10.38
C GLU A 197 19.03 -1.39 -9.54
N ILE A 198 20.19 -1.79 -8.98
CA ILE A 198 20.29 -2.99 -8.13
C ILE A 198 19.33 -2.94 -6.95
N VAL A 199 19.03 -1.74 -6.43
CA VAL A 199 18.10 -1.57 -5.32
C VAL A 199 16.68 -1.89 -5.78
N VAL A 200 16.30 -1.48 -6.99
CA VAL A 200 14.99 -1.79 -7.58
C VAL A 200 14.88 -3.28 -7.87
N LEU A 201 15.91 -3.88 -8.46
CA LEU A 201 15.95 -5.33 -8.72
C LEU A 201 15.79 -6.11 -7.41
N ASN A 202 16.56 -5.77 -6.37
CA ASN A 202 16.43 -6.40 -5.06
C ASN A 202 15.04 -6.24 -4.43
N ILE A 203 14.30 -5.16 -4.69
CA ILE A 203 12.92 -5.00 -4.17
C ILE A 203 11.93 -5.87 -4.94
N LEU A 204 12.05 -5.92 -6.26
CA LEU A 204 11.12 -6.64 -7.15
C LEU A 204 11.38 -8.14 -7.19
N ASP A 205 12.58 -8.55 -6.81
CA ASP A 205 13.00 -9.94 -6.78
C ASP A 205 12.18 -10.77 -5.78
N LEU A 206 12.02 -12.05 -6.10
CA LEU A 206 11.22 -12.98 -5.32
C LEU A 206 11.81 -13.16 -3.91
N HIS A 207 10.98 -13.65 -3.00
CA HIS A 207 11.42 -14.03 -1.66
C HIS A 207 12.10 -15.40 -1.70
N ASP A 208 13.08 -15.60 -0.83
CA ASP A 208 13.62 -16.94 -0.56
C ASP A 208 12.52 -17.80 0.08
N PHE A 209 12.12 -18.87 -0.62
CA PHE A 209 11.09 -19.78 -0.14
C PHE A 209 11.49 -20.56 1.12
N ARG A 210 12.79 -20.57 1.46
CA ARG A 210 13.33 -21.20 2.69
C ARG A 210 13.21 -20.31 3.91
N GLU A 211 12.96 -19.02 3.73
CA GLU A 211 12.90 -18.05 4.82
C GLU A 211 11.46 -17.74 5.24
N GLU A 212 11.28 -17.54 6.54
CA GLU A 212 10.00 -17.10 7.06
C GLU A 212 9.78 -15.62 6.75
N VAL A 213 8.77 -15.33 5.93
CA VAL A 213 8.28 -13.97 5.69
C VAL A 213 7.09 -13.66 6.61
N VAL A 214 7.00 -12.41 7.04
CA VAL A 214 5.74 -11.87 7.60
C VAL A 214 5.00 -11.12 6.52
N ASP A 215 3.68 -11.07 6.64
CA ASP A 215 2.83 -10.31 5.72
C ASP A 215 3.29 -8.85 5.67
N VAL A 216 3.65 -8.39 4.46
CA VAL A 216 4.03 -7.01 4.19
C VAL A 216 2.74 -6.23 4.06
N GLY A 217 2.54 -5.23 4.93
CA GLY A 217 1.31 -4.45 4.94
C GLY A 217 1.07 -3.77 3.59
N ALA A 218 -0.20 -3.60 3.21
CA ALA A 218 -0.56 -2.97 1.94
C ALA A 218 0.03 -1.55 1.76
N ILE A 219 0.33 -0.84 2.86
CA ILE A 219 1.03 0.44 2.85
C ILE A 219 2.49 0.25 2.42
N ASP A 220 3.22 -0.67 3.04
CA ASP A 220 4.63 -0.93 2.75
C ASP A 220 4.82 -1.45 1.32
N LEU A 221 3.89 -2.29 0.83
CA LEU A 221 3.87 -2.76 -0.55
C LEU A 221 3.60 -1.62 -1.55
N LEU A 222 2.75 -0.67 -1.19
CA LEU A 222 2.51 0.51 -2.02
C LEU A 222 3.74 1.41 -2.07
N ASP A 223 4.35 1.70 -0.92
CA ASP A 223 5.56 2.51 -0.82
C ASP A 223 6.72 1.89 -1.63
N SER A 224 6.86 0.56 -1.59
CA SER A 224 7.88 -0.15 -2.37
C SER A 224 7.60 -0.06 -3.87
N ALA A 225 6.35 -0.25 -4.30
CA ALA A 225 5.99 -0.19 -5.71
C ALA A 225 6.09 1.24 -6.27
N GLU A 226 5.73 2.27 -5.49
CA GLU A 226 5.93 3.67 -5.86
C GLU A 226 7.41 4.01 -5.97
N PHE A 227 8.24 3.49 -5.06
CA PHE A 227 9.69 3.61 -5.15
C PHE A 227 10.21 2.94 -6.43
N CYS A 228 9.88 1.67 -6.69
CA CYS A 228 10.31 0.97 -7.90
C CYS A 228 9.83 1.65 -9.18
N TYR A 229 8.59 2.15 -9.22
CA TYR A 229 8.09 2.92 -10.37
C TYR A 229 8.88 4.20 -10.62
N LYS A 230 9.30 4.85 -9.53
CA LYS A 230 10.04 6.12 -9.60
C LYS A 230 11.48 5.94 -10.05
N PHE A 231 12.18 4.91 -9.56
CA PHE A 231 13.60 4.71 -9.82
C PHE A 231 13.88 3.69 -10.93
N GLY A 232 12.99 2.71 -11.12
CA GLY A 232 13.21 1.61 -12.03
C GLY A 232 13.11 2.01 -13.50
N SER A 233 14.02 1.43 -14.28
CA SER A 233 14.15 1.66 -15.71
C SER A 233 13.26 0.71 -16.52
N LEU A 234 12.91 -0.47 -15.98
CA LEU A 234 12.01 -1.45 -16.59
C LEU A 234 10.54 -1.02 -16.47
N ARG A 235 10.13 -0.03 -17.29
CA ARG A 235 8.85 0.67 -17.17
C ARG A 235 7.61 -0.22 -17.14
N GLU A 236 7.56 -1.26 -17.95
CA GLU A 236 6.41 -2.18 -17.99
C GLU A 236 6.28 -2.96 -16.68
N VAL A 237 7.38 -3.53 -16.19
CA VAL A 237 7.43 -4.32 -14.96
C VAL A 237 7.05 -3.46 -13.75
N VAL A 238 7.65 -2.28 -13.62
CA VAL A 238 7.37 -1.42 -12.46
C VAL A 238 5.97 -0.81 -12.50
N ALA A 239 5.43 -0.53 -13.69
CA ALA A 239 4.04 -0.07 -13.84
C ALA A 239 3.03 -1.16 -13.49
N ALA A 240 3.28 -2.40 -13.91
CA ALA A 240 2.44 -3.55 -13.55
C ALA A 240 2.43 -3.78 -12.03
N ASN A 241 3.60 -3.76 -11.39
CA ASN A 241 3.73 -3.88 -9.94
C ASN A 241 2.99 -2.75 -9.19
N LEU A 242 3.15 -1.51 -9.63
CA LEU A 242 2.44 -0.37 -9.03
C LEU A 242 0.92 -0.49 -9.18
N LYS A 243 0.43 -1.00 -10.32
CA LYS A 243 -1.00 -1.23 -10.54
C LYS A 243 -1.55 -2.27 -9.56
N VAL A 244 -0.83 -3.37 -9.32
CA VAL A 244 -1.19 -4.40 -8.34
C VAL A 244 -1.18 -3.82 -6.92
N ALA A 245 -0.16 -3.03 -6.57
CA ALA A 245 -0.08 -2.40 -5.26
C ALA A 245 -1.24 -1.41 -5.01
N TYR A 246 -1.61 -0.59 -6.01
CA TYR A 246 -2.79 0.27 -5.92
C TYR A 246 -4.09 -0.53 -5.74
N HIS A 247 -4.25 -1.66 -6.43
CA HIS A 247 -5.42 -2.54 -6.28
C HIS A 247 -5.50 -3.09 -4.86
N ASN A 248 -4.41 -3.66 -4.35
CA ASN A 248 -4.34 -4.23 -3.01
C ASN A 248 -4.55 -3.17 -1.92
N PHE A 249 -3.98 -1.97 -2.11
CA PHE A 249 -4.17 -0.85 -1.20
C PHE A 249 -5.63 -0.36 -1.16
N ALA A 250 -6.29 -0.29 -2.32
CA ALA A 250 -7.70 0.05 -2.39
C ALA A 250 -8.58 -0.96 -1.62
N LEU A 251 -8.32 -2.26 -1.78
CA LEU A 251 -9.00 -3.31 -1.02
C LEU A 251 -8.74 -3.19 0.49
N TYR A 252 -7.49 -2.93 0.89
CA TYR A 252 -7.12 -2.71 2.29
C TYR A 252 -7.88 -1.52 2.90
N ARG A 253 -7.93 -0.38 2.21
CA ARG A 253 -8.69 0.80 2.68
C ARG A 253 -10.19 0.54 2.75
N ALA A 254 -10.75 -0.17 1.77
CA ALA A 254 -12.15 -0.57 1.78
C ALA A 254 -12.47 -1.55 2.92
N LYS A 255 -11.54 -2.44 3.29
CA LYS A 255 -11.66 -3.33 4.47
C LYS A 255 -11.70 -2.54 5.78
N ASN A 256 -10.96 -1.44 5.86
CA ASN A 256 -10.92 -0.55 7.02
C ASN A 256 -11.97 0.57 6.98
N ASN A 257 -12.98 0.47 6.10
CA ASN A 257 -14.06 1.45 5.91
C ASN A 257 -13.60 2.86 5.52
N ASP A 258 -12.37 3.02 5.03
CA ASP A 258 -11.88 4.26 4.41
C ASP A 258 -12.21 4.25 2.91
N PHE A 259 -13.49 4.47 2.60
CA PHE A 259 -13.97 4.42 1.22
C PHE A 259 -13.43 5.56 0.36
N LYS A 260 -13.08 6.70 0.96
CA LYS A 260 -12.53 7.85 0.22
C LYS A 260 -11.19 7.49 -0.40
N GLU A 261 -10.26 6.97 0.40
CA GLU A 261 -8.97 6.53 -0.13
C GLU A 261 -9.12 5.29 -1.01
N ALA A 262 -9.97 4.32 -0.64
CA ALA A 262 -10.19 3.14 -1.47
C ALA A 262 -10.63 3.50 -2.90
N ILE A 263 -11.59 4.42 -3.06
CA ILE A 263 -12.05 4.89 -4.36
C ILE A 263 -10.95 5.64 -5.11
N LEU A 264 -10.18 6.49 -4.42
CA LEU A 264 -9.06 7.23 -5.02
C LEU A 264 -8.08 6.27 -5.70
N PHE A 265 -7.65 5.22 -5.00
CA PHE A 265 -6.68 4.27 -5.51
C PHE A 265 -7.28 3.31 -6.55
N ALA A 266 -8.52 2.84 -6.37
CA ALA A 266 -9.19 2.03 -7.38
C ALA A 266 -9.35 2.77 -8.72
N LYS A 267 -9.57 4.10 -8.70
CA LYS A 267 -9.56 4.94 -9.92
C LYS A 267 -8.20 4.96 -10.62
N LYS A 268 -7.09 4.95 -9.89
CA LYS A 268 -5.73 4.89 -10.47
C LYS A 268 -5.50 3.60 -11.27
N VAL A 269 -6.07 2.48 -10.80
CA VAL A 269 -5.98 1.16 -11.47
C VAL A 269 -6.86 1.08 -12.73
N LYS A 270 -7.86 1.97 -12.84
CA LYS A 270 -8.91 1.95 -13.89
C LYS A 270 -9.71 0.64 -13.92
N ASP A 271 -9.85 -0.01 -12.77
CA ASP A 271 -10.61 -1.24 -12.60
C ASP A 271 -12.07 -0.92 -12.21
N ARG A 272 -12.98 -1.10 -13.17
CA ARG A 272 -14.41 -0.79 -13.00
C ARG A 272 -15.09 -1.75 -12.02
N GLU A 273 -14.68 -3.01 -12.00
CA GLU A 273 -15.27 -4.01 -11.12
C GLU A 273 -14.86 -3.77 -9.66
N LEU A 274 -13.56 -3.53 -9.43
CA LEU A 274 -13.07 -3.11 -8.11
C LEU A 274 -13.79 -1.86 -7.60
N LEU A 275 -13.93 -0.83 -8.45
CA LEU A 275 -14.66 0.39 -8.08
C LEU A 275 -16.10 0.09 -7.69
N ARG A 276 -16.82 -0.71 -8.50
CA ARG A 276 -18.20 -1.12 -8.22
C ARG A 276 -18.29 -1.83 -6.86
N ASN A 277 -17.39 -2.77 -6.59
CA ASN A 277 -17.35 -3.54 -5.34
C ASN A 277 -17.09 -2.64 -4.13
N ILE A 278 -16.19 -1.67 -4.24
CA ILE A 278 -15.91 -0.69 -3.16
C ILE A 278 -17.14 0.17 -2.89
N TYR A 279 -17.81 0.68 -3.93
CA TYR A 279 -19.02 1.47 -3.76
C TYR A 279 -20.16 0.66 -3.13
N LEU A 280 -20.39 -0.58 -3.56
CA LEU A 280 -21.40 -1.46 -2.97
C LEU A 280 -21.12 -1.73 -1.49
N LYS A 281 -19.85 -1.95 -1.13
CA LYS A 281 -19.42 -2.09 0.26
C LYS A 281 -19.68 -0.82 1.07
N ALA A 282 -19.43 0.36 0.50
CA ALA A 282 -19.72 1.64 1.13
C ALA A 282 -21.22 1.82 1.39
N VAL A 283 -22.07 1.52 0.40
CA VAL A 283 -23.53 1.56 0.52
C VAL A 283 -23.99 0.72 1.70
N ARG A 284 -23.60 -0.58 1.73
CA ARG A 284 -23.95 -1.50 2.82
C ARG A 284 -23.51 -0.98 4.19
N TYR A 285 -22.25 -0.58 4.31
CA TYR A 285 -21.70 -0.02 5.56
C TYR A 285 -22.50 1.18 6.08
N PHE A 286 -22.82 2.14 5.22
CA PHE A 286 -23.57 3.34 5.64
C PHE A 286 -25.06 3.05 5.88
N VAL A 287 -25.65 2.04 5.23
CA VAL A 287 -27.00 1.54 5.57
C VAL A 287 -27.00 0.96 6.98
N ASP A 288 -26.04 0.09 7.31
CA ASP A 288 -25.93 -0.54 8.63
C ASP A 288 -25.72 0.48 9.74
N LYS A 289 -24.94 1.53 9.46
CA LYS A 289 -24.74 2.67 10.38
C LYS A 289 -25.91 3.66 10.41
N LYS A 290 -27.01 3.40 9.69
CA LYS A 290 -28.19 4.29 9.53
C LYS A 290 -27.83 5.68 8.99
N ALA A 291 -26.69 5.81 8.33
CA ALA A 291 -26.19 7.03 7.71
C ALA A 291 -26.69 7.14 6.26
N TYR A 292 -28.00 7.08 6.10
CA TYR A 292 -28.64 6.87 4.80
C TYR A 292 -28.34 7.93 3.74
N SER A 293 -28.08 9.19 4.11
CA SER A 293 -27.71 10.22 3.13
C SER A 293 -26.40 9.87 2.43
N LYS A 294 -25.38 9.40 3.16
CA LYS A 294 -24.11 8.96 2.58
C LYS A 294 -24.29 7.69 1.75
N ALA A 295 -25.07 6.73 2.25
CA ALA A 295 -25.37 5.52 1.50
C ALA A 295 -26.04 5.83 0.14
N TYR A 296 -26.99 6.78 0.13
CA TYR A 296 -27.67 7.23 -1.07
C TYR A 296 -26.72 7.88 -2.09
N GLU A 297 -25.77 8.70 -1.63
CA GLU A 297 -24.75 9.30 -2.51
C GLU A 297 -23.94 8.23 -3.25
N PHE A 298 -23.46 7.21 -2.54
CA PHE A 298 -22.72 6.10 -3.15
C PHE A 298 -23.59 5.24 -4.09
N ALA A 299 -24.84 4.93 -3.71
CA ALA A 299 -25.76 4.18 -4.55
C ALA A 299 -26.11 4.94 -5.85
N LYS A 300 -26.26 6.27 -5.76
CA LYS A 300 -26.47 7.13 -6.92
C LYS A 300 -25.26 7.12 -7.86
N THR A 301 -24.04 7.15 -7.32
CA THR A 301 -22.82 7.03 -8.14
C THR A 301 -22.75 5.69 -8.88
N LEU A 302 -23.25 4.61 -8.27
CA LEU A 302 -23.37 3.30 -8.91
C LEU A 302 -24.49 3.21 -9.95
N GLN A 303 -25.42 4.16 -9.96
CA GLN A 303 -26.68 4.07 -10.73
C GLN A 303 -27.48 2.80 -10.39
N ASP A 304 -27.40 2.34 -9.14
CA ASP A 304 -28.04 1.11 -8.69
C ASP A 304 -29.46 1.42 -8.16
N GLY A 305 -30.47 1.24 -9.02
CA GLY A 305 -31.86 1.59 -8.74
C GLY A 305 -32.42 0.85 -7.52
N GLU A 306 -32.06 -0.41 -7.33
CA GLU A 306 -32.52 -1.22 -6.19
C GLU A 306 -32.03 -0.64 -4.86
N TRP A 307 -30.74 -0.31 -4.78
CA TRP A 307 -30.18 0.32 -3.57
C TRP A 307 -30.71 1.72 -3.33
N ILE A 308 -30.89 2.52 -4.38
CA ILE A 308 -31.48 3.87 -4.28
C ILE A 308 -32.88 3.78 -3.66
N ASP A 309 -33.72 2.87 -4.15
CA ASP A 309 -35.08 2.67 -3.66
C ASP A 309 -35.11 2.12 -2.23
N HIS A 310 -34.28 1.12 -1.94
CA HIS A 310 -34.16 0.54 -0.62
C HIS A 310 -33.76 1.57 0.43
N ILE A 311 -32.70 2.36 0.16
CA ILE A 311 -32.23 3.43 1.05
C ILE A 311 -33.30 4.51 1.21
N GLY A 312 -33.99 4.87 0.12
CA GLY A 312 -35.13 5.80 0.16
C GLY A 312 -36.23 5.38 1.12
N ARG A 313 -36.64 4.10 1.05
CA ARG A 313 -37.62 3.51 1.98
C ARG A 313 -37.14 3.57 3.43
N LEU A 314 -35.88 3.27 3.70
CA LEU A 314 -35.29 3.36 5.04
C LEU A 314 -35.28 4.80 5.58
N GLN A 315 -34.94 5.79 4.75
CA GLN A 315 -34.99 7.20 5.12
C GLN A 315 -36.40 7.64 5.49
N ILE A 316 -37.39 7.29 4.64
CA ILE A 316 -38.80 7.61 4.86
C ILE A 316 -39.27 7.02 6.18
N LYS A 317 -39.01 5.73 6.42
CA LYS A 317 -39.37 5.04 7.68
C LYS A 317 -38.75 5.74 8.89
N GLY A 318 -37.46 6.09 8.84
CA GLY A 318 -36.78 6.77 9.94
C GLY A 318 -37.25 8.22 10.18
N LYS A 319 -37.81 8.89 9.17
CA LYS A 319 -38.42 10.23 9.29
C LYS A 319 -39.83 10.14 9.88
N ILE A 320 -40.64 9.19 9.41
CA ILE A 320 -41.97 8.87 9.96
C ILE A 320 -41.87 8.54 11.45
N GLY A 321 -40.94 7.67 11.86
CA GLY A 321 -40.75 7.30 13.26
C GLY A 321 -40.40 8.46 14.20
N ARG A 322 -39.89 9.58 13.65
CA ARG A 322 -39.60 10.83 14.39
C ARG A 322 -40.70 11.89 14.24
N GLY A 323 -41.83 11.56 13.62
CA GLY A 323 -42.91 12.51 13.34
C GLY A 323 -42.57 13.55 12.26
N GLN A 324 -41.47 13.39 11.53
CA GLN A 324 -41.00 14.32 10.50
C GLN A 324 -41.66 14.05 9.14
N PHE A 325 -43.00 14.12 9.07
CA PHE A 325 -43.78 13.71 7.90
C PHE A 325 -43.50 14.54 6.65
N ASP A 326 -43.32 15.85 6.77
CA ASP A 326 -43.03 16.72 5.62
C ASP A 326 -41.67 16.40 4.98
N ALA A 327 -40.67 16.09 5.82
CA ALA A 327 -39.36 15.65 5.35
C ALA A 327 -39.45 14.27 4.67
N ALA A 328 -40.25 13.34 5.23
CA ALA A 328 -40.51 12.04 4.61
C ALA A 328 -41.20 12.18 3.25
N LEU A 329 -42.20 13.07 3.13
CA LEU A 329 -42.89 13.37 1.87
C LEU A 329 -41.95 13.96 0.82
N LYS A 330 -41.05 14.86 1.21
CA LYS A 330 -40.06 15.43 0.28
C LYS A 330 -39.17 14.35 -0.33
N ILE A 331 -38.77 13.35 0.47
CA ILE A 331 -37.96 12.22 0.00
C ILE A 331 -38.81 11.29 -0.89
N ALA A 332 -40.02 10.93 -0.45
CA ALA A 332 -40.93 10.06 -1.21
C ALA A 332 -41.24 10.62 -2.60
N ARG A 333 -41.53 11.92 -2.70
CA ARG A 333 -41.78 12.60 -3.98
C ARG A 333 -40.56 12.62 -4.89
N ARG A 334 -39.36 12.78 -4.33
CA ARG A 334 -38.12 12.75 -5.10
C ARG A 334 -37.82 11.37 -5.68
N ASN A 335 -38.19 10.31 -4.98
CA ASN A 335 -37.99 8.92 -5.40
C ASN A 335 -39.10 8.39 -6.33
N GLY A 336 -40.05 9.24 -6.75
CA GLY A 336 -40.86 9.01 -7.95
C GLY A 336 -42.03 8.02 -7.86
N THR A 337 -42.25 7.31 -6.74
CA THR A 337 -43.35 6.32 -6.65
C THR A 337 -44.54 6.85 -5.85
N ALA A 338 -45.73 6.86 -6.47
CA ALA A 338 -46.98 7.26 -5.84
C ALA A 338 -47.29 6.42 -4.58
N GLU A 339 -46.87 5.16 -4.59
CA GLU A 339 -46.96 4.25 -3.45
C GLU A 339 -46.23 4.76 -2.21
N LEU A 340 -45.00 5.26 -2.35
CA LEU A 340 -44.24 5.80 -1.21
C LEU A 340 -44.91 7.05 -0.65
N VAL A 341 -45.41 7.92 -1.51
CA VAL A 341 -46.14 9.14 -1.10
C VAL A 341 -47.39 8.76 -0.31
N ASN A 342 -48.17 7.79 -0.80
CA ASN A 342 -49.36 7.27 -0.12
C ASN A 342 -49.01 6.61 1.22
N ALA A 343 -47.90 5.86 1.29
CA ALA A 343 -47.43 5.26 2.53
C ALA A 343 -47.10 6.33 3.59
N VAL A 344 -46.49 7.47 3.20
CA VAL A 344 -46.25 8.57 4.15
C VAL A 344 -47.56 9.23 4.62
N TYR A 345 -48.50 9.49 3.71
CA TYR A 345 -49.82 10.03 4.08
C TYR A 345 -50.57 9.08 5.03
N GLY A 346 -50.55 7.77 4.75
CA GLY A 346 -51.15 6.76 5.60
C GLY A 346 -50.51 6.70 6.99
N ALA A 347 -49.18 6.78 7.07
CA ALA A 347 -48.48 6.84 8.36
C ALA A 347 -48.82 8.11 9.16
N GLN A 348 -48.92 9.26 8.49
CA GLN A 348 -49.32 10.52 9.11
C GLN A 348 -50.78 10.48 9.60
N TYR A 349 -51.66 9.86 8.81
CA TYR A 349 -53.05 9.62 9.20
C TYR A 349 -53.13 8.77 10.48
N ASN A 350 -52.40 7.64 10.52
CA ASN A 350 -52.38 6.75 11.69
C ASN A 350 -51.81 7.43 12.94
N TYR A 351 -50.80 8.30 12.77
CA TYR A 351 -50.27 9.12 13.85
C TYR A 351 -51.35 10.06 14.45
N PHE A 352 -52.12 10.75 13.61
CA PHE A 352 -53.23 11.59 14.07
C PHE A 352 -54.36 10.77 14.69
N LEU A 353 -54.72 9.64 14.08
CA LEU A 353 -55.76 8.74 14.57
C LEU A 353 -55.45 8.25 15.99
N THR A 354 -54.21 7.85 16.25
CA THR A 354 -53.77 7.39 17.58
C THR A 354 -53.93 8.49 18.64
N ARG A 355 -53.61 9.74 18.28
CA ARG A 355 -53.79 10.89 19.19
C ARG A 355 -55.27 11.19 19.44
N VAL A 356 -56.12 11.12 18.42
CA VAL A 356 -57.58 11.26 18.57
C VAL A 356 -58.15 10.17 19.48
N LYS A 357 -57.74 8.91 19.29
CA LYS A 357 -58.19 7.77 20.09
C LYS A 357 -57.70 7.79 21.54
N SER A 358 -56.61 8.48 21.84
CA SER A 358 -56.05 8.55 23.20
C SER A 358 -56.98 9.22 24.23
N GLY A 359 -58.02 9.95 23.80
CA GLY A 359 -58.97 10.63 24.69
C GLY A 359 -58.42 11.87 25.39
N LYS A 360 -57.12 12.15 25.28
CA LYS A 360 -56.42 13.25 25.98
C LYS A 360 -56.53 14.62 25.30
N LEU A 361 -57.31 14.75 24.23
CA LEU A 361 -57.41 15.97 23.43
C LEU A 361 -58.72 16.72 23.73
N GLY A 362 -58.63 18.03 23.93
CA GLY A 362 -59.81 18.89 24.01
C GLY A 362 -60.60 18.95 22.69
N PRO A 363 -61.88 19.36 22.70
CA PRO A 363 -62.77 19.32 21.53
C PRO A 363 -62.22 20.02 20.29
N LYS A 364 -61.61 21.21 20.47
CA LYS A 364 -61.02 22.00 19.37
C LYS A 364 -59.84 21.28 18.71
N SER A 365 -58.92 20.74 19.51
CA SER A 365 -57.76 19.99 19.01
C SER A 365 -58.15 18.68 18.33
N ARG A 366 -59.17 18.00 18.87
CA ARG A 366 -59.73 16.80 18.25
C ARG A 366 -60.32 17.10 16.86
N ARG A 367 -61.12 18.17 16.75
CA ARG A 367 -61.70 18.61 15.47
C ARG A 367 -60.61 18.97 14.44
N ASP A 368 -59.55 19.69 14.85
CA ASP A 368 -58.42 20.04 13.97
C ASP A 368 -57.69 18.80 13.43
N LEU A 369 -57.41 17.80 14.29
CA LEU A 369 -56.76 16.57 13.83
C LEU A 369 -57.63 15.76 12.87
N ILE A 370 -58.94 15.66 13.12
CA ILE A 370 -59.87 14.96 12.23
C ILE A 370 -59.95 15.67 10.86
N PHE A 371 -59.93 16.99 10.84
CA PHE A 371 -59.84 17.76 9.59
C PHE A 371 -58.52 17.54 8.84
N LYS A 372 -57.39 17.46 9.56
CA LYS A 372 -56.10 17.08 8.95
C LYS A 372 -56.12 15.67 8.39
N MET A 373 -56.75 14.73 9.09
CA MET A 373 -56.94 13.35 8.63
C MET A 373 -57.79 13.26 7.37
N SER A 374 -58.89 14.00 7.26
CA SER A 374 -59.73 14.00 6.05
C SER A 374 -58.98 14.55 4.83
N LYS A 375 -58.16 15.59 5.02
CA LYS A 375 -57.26 16.10 3.96
C LYS A 375 -56.26 15.05 3.49
N LEU A 376 -55.72 14.23 4.39
CA LEU A 376 -54.79 13.15 4.03
C LEU A 376 -55.50 12.04 3.24
N LEU A 377 -56.71 11.65 3.63
CA LEU A 377 -57.53 10.68 2.88
C LEU A 377 -57.81 11.15 1.45
N SER A 378 -58.20 12.42 1.28
CA SER A 378 -58.38 13.01 -0.05
C SER A 378 -57.09 13.01 -0.87
N LYS A 379 -55.93 13.27 -0.27
CA LYS A 379 -54.63 13.20 -0.95
C LYS A 379 -54.22 11.79 -1.38
N MET A 380 -54.79 10.76 -0.76
CA MET A 380 -54.62 9.36 -1.14
C MET A 380 -55.71 8.86 -2.11
N GLY A 381 -56.60 9.74 -2.61
CA GLY A 381 -57.73 9.38 -3.48
C GLY A 381 -58.94 8.79 -2.76
N ARG A 382 -58.95 8.75 -1.42
CA ARG A 382 -60.02 8.15 -0.59
C ARG A 382 -61.10 9.18 -0.23
N HIS A 383 -61.75 9.77 -1.24
CA HIS A 383 -62.68 10.89 -1.05
C HIS A 383 -63.95 10.54 -0.27
N GLU A 384 -64.45 9.31 -0.37
CA GLU A 384 -65.63 8.86 0.38
C GLU A 384 -65.34 8.72 1.88
N ASP A 385 -64.22 8.09 2.22
CA ASP A 385 -63.75 7.99 3.60
C ASP A 385 -63.51 9.38 4.20
N ALA A 386 -62.95 10.31 3.42
CA ALA A 386 -62.76 11.70 3.84
C ALA A 386 -64.09 12.39 4.17
N ARG A 387 -65.13 12.19 3.33
CA ARG A 387 -66.48 12.74 3.55
C ARG A 387 -67.14 12.15 4.79
N LYS A 388 -67.02 10.83 4.99
CA LYS A 388 -67.55 10.13 6.18
C LYS A 388 -66.92 10.69 7.46
N LEU A 389 -65.59 10.81 7.49
CA LEU A 389 -64.85 11.30 8.64
C LEU A 389 -65.22 12.74 9.05
N VAL A 390 -65.57 13.60 8.08
CA VAL A 390 -66.03 14.97 8.36
C VAL A 390 -67.49 15.01 8.85
N ARG A 391 -68.34 14.08 8.43
CA ARG A 391 -69.73 13.99 8.92
C ARG A 391 -69.76 13.61 10.40
N GLU A 392 -68.83 12.78 10.87
CA GLU A 392 -68.68 12.40 12.29
C GLU A 392 -68.22 13.57 13.20
N LEU A 393 -67.91 14.75 12.65
CA LEU A 393 -67.60 15.98 13.40
C LEU A 393 -68.79 16.91 13.61
N LYS A 394 -69.86 16.73 12.82
CA LYS A 394 -71.13 17.45 12.93
C LYS A 394 -72.00 16.75 13.94
#